data_AF-A0AAW2R1P2-F1
#
_entry.id   AF-A0AAW2R1P2-F1
#
_cell.length_a   1.000
_cell.length_b   1.000
_cell.length_c   1.000
_cell.angle_alpha   90.00
_cell.angle_beta   90.00
_cell.angle_gamma   90.00
#
_symmetry.space_group_name_H-M   'P 1'
#
loop_
_entity.id
_entity.type
_entity.pdbx_description
1 polymer ?
#
loop_
_entity_poly.entity_id
_entity_poly.type
_entity_poly.pdbx_seq_one_letter_code
_entity_poly.pdbx_strand_id
1 'polypeptide(L)'
;MDTLLYGFVGEVVHPLGQILFPLSLGVEPARKTKMVHFLVVDMPSTYNVILGRPALNSFQAAVTTYHMKLKFPARARIGEVIGDQYVPENAMSSQ
;
A
#
# COMPACT_ATOMS: atom_id res chain seq x y z
N MET A 1 22.40 -4.23 -3.49
CA MET A 1 21.59 -5.26 -4.17
C MET A 1 20.71 -4.51 -5.14
N ASP A 2 20.96 -4.67 -6.44
CA ASP A 2 20.23 -3.96 -7.49
C ASP A 2 18.96 -4.75 -7.80
N THR A 3 17.98 -4.64 -6.90
CA THR A 3 16.68 -5.28 -7.10
C THR A 3 15.89 -4.47 -8.11
N LEU A 4 15.75 -4.99 -9.33
CA LEU A 4 14.94 -4.37 -10.36
C LEU A 4 13.45 -4.60 -10.11
N LEU A 5 12.64 -3.58 -10.36
CA LEU A 5 11.19 -3.65 -10.29
C LEU A 5 10.62 -3.84 -11.70
N TYR A 6 9.85 -4.90 -11.88
CA TYR A 6 9.16 -5.23 -13.13
C TYR A 6 7.64 -5.12 -12.94
N GLY A 7 6.94 -4.69 -14.00
CA GLY A 7 5.47 -4.71 -14.03
C GLY A 7 4.80 -3.60 -13.23
N PHE A 8 5.54 -2.56 -12.82
CA PHE A 8 4.97 -1.39 -12.15
C PHE A 8 4.37 -0.40 -13.15
N VAL A 9 5.12 -0.02 -14.19
CA VAL A 9 4.70 0.95 -15.23
C VAL A 9 4.95 0.41 -16.64
N GLY A 10 4.99 -0.91 -16.81
CA GLY A 10 5.34 -1.55 -18.09
C GLY A 10 6.83 -1.46 -18.46
N GLU A 11 7.61 -0.70 -17.69
CA GLU A 11 9.07 -0.58 -17.81
C GLU A 11 9.79 -1.23 -16.63
N VAL A 12 11.11 -1.42 -16.81
CA VAL A 12 12.02 -1.86 -15.76
C VAL A 12 12.46 -0.65 -14.96
N VAL A 13 12.17 -0.67 -13.66
CA VAL A 13 12.43 0.45 -12.76
C VAL A 13 13.60 0.10 -11.85
N HIS A 14 14.58 1.01 -11.79
CA HIS A 14 15.71 0.93 -10.86
C HIS A 14 15.35 1.71 -9.59
N PRO A 15 15.19 1.05 -8.44
CA PRO A 15 14.98 1.76 -7.19
C PRO A 15 16.20 2.62 -6.84
N LEU A 16 15.96 3.80 -6.26
CA LEU A 16 17.00 4.64 -5.67
C LEU A 16 17.66 3.97 -4.45
N GLY A 17 16.95 3.06 -3.79
CA GLY A 17 17.45 2.32 -2.65
C GLY A 17 16.34 1.70 -1.82
N GLN A 18 16.68 1.31 -0.60
CA GLN A 18 15.76 0.73 0.37
C GLN A 18 15.80 1.52 1.68
N ILE A 19 14.63 1.79 2.25
CA ILE A 19 14.49 2.44 3.56
C ILE A 19 13.72 1.53 4.52
N LEU A 20 14.04 1.59 5.81
CA LEU A 20 13.24 0.97 6.86
C LEU A 20 12.32 2.04 7.46
N PHE A 21 11.01 1.86 7.34
CA PHE A 21 10.03 2.88 7.75
C PHE A 21 8.90 2.27 8.59
N PRO A 22 8.41 2.96 9.65
CA PRO A 22 7.26 2.50 10.42
C PRO A 22 5.96 2.68 9.63
N LEU A 23 5.33 1.57 9.25
CA LEU A 23 3.99 1.56 8.65
C LEU A 23 2.94 1.31 9.74
N SER A 24 1.91 2.15 9.80
CA SER A 24 0.76 1.95 10.69
C SER A 24 -0.49 1.64 9.87
N LEU A 25 -1.21 0.58 10.23
CA LEU A 25 -2.52 0.24 9.68
C LEU A 25 -3.61 0.46 10.72
N GLY A 26 -4.76 0.99 10.26
CA GLY A 26 -5.93 1.29 11.07
C GLY A 26 -5.74 2.47 12.02
N VAL A 27 -6.77 2.72 12.82
CA VAL A 27 -6.83 3.76 13.85
C VAL A 27 -7.03 3.13 15.22
N GLU A 28 -6.72 3.85 16.30
CA GLU A 28 -6.98 3.37 17.66
C GLU A 28 -8.46 3.03 17.87
N PRO A 29 -8.81 1.95 18.60
CA PRO A 29 -7.94 1.05 19.36
C PRO A 29 -7.36 -0.13 18.55
N ALA A 30 -7.54 -0.14 17.23
CA ALA A 30 -7.16 -1.24 16.33
C ALA A 30 -5.86 -0.98 15.56
N ARG A 31 -5.11 0.07 15.90
CA ARG A 31 -3.88 0.45 15.20
C ARG A 31 -2.82 -0.63 15.39
N LYS A 32 -2.11 -0.96 14.31
CA LYS A 32 -0.94 -1.85 14.33
C LYS A 32 0.19 -1.20 13.55
N THR A 33 1.37 -1.12 14.16
CA THR A 33 2.56 -0.53 13.54
C THR A 33 3.65 -1.58 13.41
N LYS A 34 4.31 -1.64 12.25
CA LYS A 34 5.49 -2.49 12.00
C LYS A 34 6.54 -1.72 11.21
N MET A 35 7.82 -2.06 11.45
CA MET A 35 8.90 -1.62 10.57
C MET A 35 8.85 -2.46 9.29
N VAL A 36 8.80 -1.78 8.14
CA VAL A 36 8.73 -2.40 6.83
C VAL A 36 9.85 -1.84 5.97
N HIS A 37 10.51 -2.70 5.21
CA HIS A 37 11.47 -2.28 4.19
C HIS A 37 10.71 -1.85 2.93
N PHE A 38 10.94 -0.61 2.50
CA PHE A 38 10.39 -0.05 1.28
C PHE A 38 11.49 0.17 0.26
N LEU A 39 11.21 -0.15 -0.99
CA LEU A 39 12.02 0.32 -2.12
C LEU A 39 11.58 1.76 -2.44
N VAL A 40 12.55 2.66 -2.55
CA VAL A 40 12.32 4.05 -2.93
C VAL A 40 12.52 4.15 -4.43
N VAL A 41 11.57 4.76 -5.10
CA VAL A 41 11.59 4.94 -6.54
C VAL A 41 11.26 6.39 -6.84
N ASP A 42 12.03 7.00 -7.74
CA ASP A 42 11.79 8.35 -8.23
C ASP A 42 11.18 8.29 -9.63
N MET A 43 9.86 8.20 -9.67
CA MET A 43 9.11 8.18 -10.92
C MET A 43 7.68 8.70 -10.72
N PRO A 44 7.06 9.27 -11.77
CA PRO A 44 5.66 9.68 -11.71
C PRO A 44 4.73 8.49 -11.44
N SER A 45 3.91 8.59 -10.40
CA SER A 45 2.88 7.60 -10.08
C SER A 45 1.67 8.25 -9.44
N THR A 46 0.49 7.65 -9.62
CA THR A 46 -0.73 8.01 -8.89
C THR A 46 -0.72 7.52 -7.44
N TYR A 47 0.25 6.68 -7.07
CA TYR A 47 0.38 6.10 -5.74
C TYR A 47 1.67 6.55 -5.06
N ASN A 48 1.57 6.97 -3.80
CA ASN A 48 2.73 7.30 -2.96
C ASN A 48 3.38 6.06 -2.34
N VAL A 49 2.61 4.99 -2.10
CA VAL A 49 3.07 3.77 -1.42
C VAL A 49 2.34 2.57 -2.01
N ILE A 50 3.09 1.50 -2.27
CA ILE A 50 2.55 0.22 -2.74
C ILE A 50 2.95 -0.87 -1.77
N LEU A 51 1.95 -1.51 -1.16
CA LEU A 51 2.16 -2.59 -0.23
C LEU A 51 2.13 -3.92 -0.97
N GLY A 52 3.31 -4.50 -1.19
CA GLY A 52 3.43 -5.84 -1.71
C GLY A 52 3.02 -6.91 -0.71
N ARG A 53 2.98 -8.17 -1.18
CA ARG A 53 2.71 -9.35 -0.35
C ARG A 53 3.58 -9.44 0.92
N PRO A 54 4.90 -9.12 0.91
CA PRO A 54 5.70 -9.18 2.13
C PRO A 54 5.17 -8.28 3.25
N ALA A 55 4.82 -7.03 2.92
CA ALA A 55 4.24 -6.11 3.88
C ALA A 55 2.88 -6.62 4.38
N LEU A 56 1.96 -6.97 3.47
CA LEU A 56 0.62 -7.48 3.82
C LEU A 56 0.70 -8.73 4.71
N ASN A 57 1.55 -9.70 4.37
CA ASN A 57 1.77 -10.91 5.15
C ASN A 57 2.34 -10.61 6.54
N SER A 58 3.24 -9.62 6.65
CA SER A 58 3.75 -9.20 7.95
C SER A 58 2.64 -8.68 8.86
N PHE A 59 1.61 -8.03 8.32
CA PHE A 59 0.45 -7.60 9.09
C PHE A 59 -0.58 -8.71 9.32
N GLN A 60 -0.43 -9.85 8.64
CA GLN A 60 -1.45 -10.90 8.50
C GLN A 60 -2.74 -10.31 7.90
N ALA A 61 -2.56 -9.41 6.92
CA ALA A 61 -3.63 -8.67 6.31
C ALA A 61 -4.32 -9.50 5.21
N ALA A 62 -5.64 -9.45 5.19
CA ALA A 62 -6.49 -9.94 4.12
C ALA A 62 -7.08 -8.74 3.37
N VAL A 63 -6.86 -8.67 2.06
CA VAL A 63 -7.40 -7.61 1.19
C VAL A 63 -8.57 -8.17 0.40
N THR A 64 -9.71 -7.49 0.48
CA THR A 64 -10.85 -7.72 -0.40
C THR A 64 -10.99 -6.53 -1.33
N THR A 65 -10.65 -6.75 -2.60
CA THR A 65 -10.75 -5.73 -3.64
C THR A 65 -12.20 -5.34 -3.91
N TYR A 66 -13.10 -6.33 -3.92
CA TYR A 66 -14.53 -6.10 -4.12
C TYR A 66 -15.14 -5.11 -3.12
N HIS A 67 -14.79 -5.21 -1.84
CA HIS A 67 -15.28 -4.28 -0.81
C HIS A 67 -14.32 -3.11 -0.56
N MET A 68 -13.20 -3.05 -1.28
CA MET A 68 -12.09 -2.13 -1.02
C MET A 68 -11.68 -2.07 0.46
N LYS A 69 -11.58 -3.24 1.11
CA LYS A 69 -11.24 -3.33 2.53
C LYS A 69 -9.97 -4.14 2.73
N LEU A 70 -9.15 -3.68 3.67
CA LEU A 70 -8.03 -4.42 4.21
C LEU A 70 -8.33 -4.72 5.68
N LYS A 71 -8.35 -6.00 6.05
CA LYS A 71 -8.54 -6.46 7.42
C LYS A 71 -7.26 -7.07 7.96
N PHE A 72 -6.97 -6.89 9.24
CA PHE A 72 -5.79 -7.46 9.89
C PHE A 72 -6.07 -7.73 11.37
N PRO A 73 -5.41 -8.72 11.98
CA PRO A 73 -5.50 -8.94 13.41
C PRO A 73 -4.78 -7.82 14.16
N ALA A 74 -5.53 -7.13 15.02
CA ALA A 74 -5.04 -6.24 16.07
C ALA A 74 -5.28 -6.91 17.44
N ARG A 75 -4.65 -6.43 18.50
CA ARG A 75 -4.55 -7.10 19.82
C ARG A 75 -5.76 -7.97 20.21
N ALA A 76 -6.92 -7.33 20.42
CA ALA A 76 -8.15 -8.00 20.84
C ALA A 76 -9.30 -7.79 19.84
N ARG A 77 -8.99 -7.43 18.59
CA ARG A 77 -10.00 -7.10 17.56
C ARG A 77 -9.44 -7.21 16.16
N ILE A 78 -10.32 -7.21 15.17
CA ILE A 78 -9.92 -7.04 13.78
C ILE A 78 -9.85 -5.55 13.48
N GLY A 79 -8.70 -5.11 12.99
CA GLY A 79 -8.54 -3.78 12.39
C GLY A 79 -9.01 -3.80 10.94
N GLU A 80 -9.60 -2.69 10.50
CA GLU A 80 -10.05 -2.48 9.13
C GLU A 80 -9.49 -1.16 8.61
N VAL A 81 -9.02 -1.18 7.37
CA VAL A 81 -8.75 0.01 6.57
C VAL A 81 -9.72 -0.04 5.39
N ILE A 82 -10.49 1.02 5.21
CA ILE A 82 -11.42 1.18 4.10
C ILE A 82 -10.69 2.01 3.04
N GLY A 83 -10.66 1.50 1.81
CA GLY A 83 -10.14 2.22 0.66
C GLY A 83 -11.08 3.36 0.29
N ASP A 84 -10.50 4.53 0.06
CA ASP A 84 -11.20 5.68 -0.48
C ASP A 84 -10.78 5.84 -1.95
N GLN A 85 -11.70 5.56 -2.86
CA GLN A 85 -11.53 5.93 -4.26
C GLN A 85 -12.21 7.27 -4.46
N TYR A 86 -11.44 8.35 -4.35
CA TYR A 86 -11.89 9.63 -4.87
C TYR A 86 -12.05 9.50 -6.39
N VAL A 87 -13.29 9.42 -6.86
CA VAL A 87 -13.63 9.54 -8.28
C VAL A 87 -13.96 11.01 -8.51
N PRO A 88 -13.12 11.80 -9.20
CA PRO A 88 -13.51 13.15 -9.58
C PRO A 88 -14.72 13.07 -10.53
N GLU A 89 -15.86 13.58 -10.08
CA GLU A 89 -17.16 13.59 -10.77
C GLU A 89 -17.12 14.27 -12.16
N ASN A 90 -16.05 15.03 -12.47
CA ASN A 90 -15.94 15.83 -13.68
C ASN A 90 -14.98 15.29 -14.76
N ALA A 91 -14.43 14.08 -14.61
CA ALA A 91 -13.50 13.53 -15.61
C ALA A 91 -14.18 12.90 -16.84
N MET A 92 -15.52 12.83 -16.87
CA MET A 92 -16.29 12.17 -17.95
C MET A 92 -17.17 13.13 -18.76
N SER A 93 -17.04 14.46 -18.59
CA SER A 93 -17.76 15.43 -19.42
C SER A 93 -16.83 16.22 -20.32
N SER A 94 -16.85 15.79 -21.58
CA SER A 94 -16.68 16.56 -22.81
C SER A 94 -15.28 16.96 -23.31
N GLN A 95 -14.88 16.21 -24.36
CA GLN A 95 -14.75 16.79 -25.70
C GLN A 95 -16.06 17.41 -26.19
#